data_AF-A0A8S2IZC3-F1
#
_entry.id   AF-A0A8S2IZC3-F1
#
_cell.length_a   1.000
_cell.length_b   1.000
_cell.length_c   1.000
_cell.angle_alpha   90.00
_cell.angle_beta   90.00
_cell.angle_gamma   90.00
#
_symmetry.space_group_name_H-M   'P 1'
#
loop_
_entity.id
_entity.type
_entity.pdbx_description
1 polymer ?
#
loop_
_entity_poly.entity_id
_entity_poly.type
_entity_poly.pdbx_seq_one_letter_code
_entity_poly.pdbx_strand_id
1 'polypeptide(L)'
;MEKTSKHKYVKDRTTGQKYRMDGYLLADDLPKQEELKRDFSTIIKYKIDQVPAKVDLRKYMTRVEQQYSLSSCVGNAVVSAMEYLVKRRTSKEVNYSRLFLYYNARTGLPVMKDQGCKIPDCLEHLYEIGCCYEKIWPYVTNKVNVKPYKTAYKQAKMHKIGSAMKLKTDLNEIKICLAQGFPVVFGLRTLPSFHKAFGTGILKVPTDEEIAAAKNKNEISGHAMLIVGYSDKSKSFIVRNSYGRKWGDRGYCYIEYDYILTADQMWIIRENSQDNGFEPADTWDNKDEIDLRERAISRNKFPHDVAIVEREEPEPPVGDQYYDPPELEYTNNSKQRVSNGSDGHFGRYSDYRHFGGRGDYRNFGNHKDSDSEDYEDSGGKDYENFGGEGGFAQFGGGNEFGQFDDDDEFGQFDGDDEFGQFGDDNEFAQFDGDDEFGQFDGDDEFGQFDDDNEFGQFGFDNEFGFAGGDEFRQFGGDNDFGFAGGDGGFDHFGGDNGFGYAGGDGGFGQFGGDNGSGYADGDGGFGQFGGDNGFGYAGGDGGFGQFGGDNGFGYAGGDGGFGQFGGDNGFGYAGGDGGFGQFGGDNGFGFAGGDGGYGGEY
;
A
#
# COMPACT_ATOMS: atom_id res chain seq x y z
N MET A 1 -28.84 36.06 -5.99
CA MET A 1 -28.97 34.79 -6.75
C MET A 1 -27.57 34.23 -6.89
N GLU A 2 -27.15 33.38 -5.95
CA GLU A 2 -25.90 32.62 -6.09
C GLU A 2 -26.05 31.69 -7.29
N LYS A 3 -25.33 31.98 -8.38
CA LYS A 3 -25.20 31.04 -9.49
C LYS A 3 -24.22 29.97 -9.02
N THR A 4 -24.74 28.93 -8.38
CA THR A 4 -23.98 27.72 -8.07
C THR A 4 -23.34 27.21 -9.37
N SER A 5 -22.02 27.10 -9.37
CA SER A 5 -21.30 26.35 -10.41
C SER A 5 -21.94 24.96 -10.46
N LYS A 6 -22.40 24.54 -11.65
CA LYS A 6 -22.94 23.20 -11.85
C LYS A 6 -21.78 22.23 -11.61
N HIS A 7 -21.84 21.47 -10.52
CA HIS A 7 -20.80 20.53 -10.13
C HIS A 7 -20.74 19.41 -11.17
N LYS A 8 -19.61 19.27 -11.86
CA LYS A 8 -19.45 18.37 -13.01
C LYS A 8 -18.53 17.20 -12.68
N TYR A 9 -19.03 16.01 -12.99
CA TYR A 9 -18.20 14.82 -13.04
C TYR A 9 -17.83 14.52 -14.48
N VAL A 10 -16.69 13.88 -14.66
CA VAL A 10 -16.47 13.05 -15.85
C VAL A 10 -16.78 11.62 -15.45
N LYS A 11 -17.68 10.97 -16.17
CA LYS A 11 -17.97 9.55 -16.03
C LYS A 11 -17.24 8.82 -17.15
N ASP A 12 -16.38 7.89 -16.77
CA ASP A 12 -15.88 6.87 -17.68
C ASP A 12 -17.03 5.90 -17.97
N ARG A 13 -17.43 5.78 -19.24
CA ARG A 13 -18.59 4.99 -19.65
C ARG A 13 -18.31 3.49 -19.60
N THR A 14 -17.05 3.11 -19.75
CA THR A 14 -16.61 1.71 -19.72
C THR A 14 -16.63 1.16 -18.29
N THR A 15 -16.10 1.93 -17.34
CA THR A 15 -15.99 1.49 -15.93
C THR A 15 -17.13 1.99 -15.05
N GLY A 16 -17.89 2.99 -15.51
CA GLY A 16 -18.88 3.69 -14.70
C GLY A 16 -18.27 4.66 -13.67
N GLN A 17 -16.94 4.71 -13.54
CA GLN A 17 -16.23 5.51 -12.56
C GLN A 17 -16.50 7.01 -12.78
N LYS A 18 -16.83 7.71 -11.69
CA LYS A 18 -17.00 9.17 -11.68
C LYS A 18 -15.76 9.85 -11.13
N TYR A 19 -15.26 10.84 -11.86
CA TYR A 19 -14.12 11.68 -11.49
C TYR A 19 -14.61 13.09 -11.25
N ARG A 20 -14.33 13.63 -10.07
CA ARG A 20 -14.72 15.00 -9.73
C ARG A 20 -13.68 15.99 -10.26
N MET A 21 -14.12 16.92 -11.09
CA MET A 21 -13.26 17.89 -11.81
C MET A 21 -13.02 19.19 -11.04
N ASP A 22 -13.59 19.31 -9.85
CA ASP A 22 -13.51 20.48 -8.96
C ASP A 22 -13.03 20.10 -7.56
N GLY A 23 -12.67 21.11 -6.76
CA GLY A 23 -12.34 20.96 -5.35
C GLY A 23 -11.23 21.89 -4.85
N TYR A 24 -10.54 22.56 -5.78
CA TYR A 24 -9.68 23.68 -5.44
C TYR A 24 -10.52 24.97 -5.47
N LEU A 25 -10.56 25.66 -4.33
CA LEU A 25 -11.21 26.96 -4.20
C LEU A 25 -10.25 28.07 -4.67
N LEU A 26 -10.68 28.88 -5.64
CA LEU A 26 -9.89 29.95 -6.23
C LEU A 26 -9.62 31.06 -5.21
N ALA A 27 -8.43 31.66 -5.27
CA ALA A 27 -7.99 32.69 -4.34
C ALA A 27 -8.81 33.99 -4.44
N ASP A 28 -9.37 34.30 -5.62
CA ASP A 28 -10.18 35.49 -5.88
C ASP A 28 -11.49 35.51 -5.06
N ASP A 29 -11.94 34.36 -4.56
CA ASP A 29 -13.21 34.22 -3.85
C ASP A 29 -13.14 34.61 -2.37
N LEU A 30 -11.97 35.00 -1.82
CA LEU A 30 -11.76 35.15 -0.37
C LEU A 30 -10.94 36.40 0.06
N PRO A 31 -11.14 36.91 1.30
CA PRO A 31 -10.35 38.01 1.83
C PRO A 31 -8.88 37.61 1.99
N LYS A 32 -7.99 38.56 1.68
CA LYS A 32 -6.52 38.41 1.77
C LYS A 32 -6.11 37.91 3.16
N GLN A 33 -5.77 36.63 3.28
CA GLN A 33 -5.07 36.11 4.46
C GLN A 33 -3.61 36.56 4.44
N GLU A 34 -3.03 36.80 5.62
CA GLU A 34 -1.61 37.12 5.77
C GLU A 34 -0.78 35.98 5.19
N GLU A 35 -0.06 36.29 4.10
CA GLU A 35 0.77 35.33 3.41
C GLU A 35 1.78 34.72 4.38
N LEU A 36 1.93 33.40 4.38
CA LEU A 36 3.08 32.70 4.93
C LEU A 36 4.34 33.25 4.24
N LYS A 37 4.90 34.31 4.83
CA LYS A 37 6.03 35.09 4.32
C LYS A 37 7.31 34.30 4.53
N ARG A 38 7.67 33.46 3.56
CA ARG A 38 9.06 33.11 3.32
C ARG A 38 9.34 33.17 1.81
N ASP A 39 10.26 34.05 1.46
CA ASP A 39 10.64 34.35 0.08
C ASP A 39 11.48 33.20 -0.50
N PHE A 40 11.03 32.60 -1.60
CA PHE A 40 11.74 31.56 -2.34
C PHE A 40 13.16 31.98 -2.73
N SER A 41 13.42 33.28 -2.91
CA SER A 41 14.75 33.82 -3.23
C SER A 41 15.85 33.39 -2.24
N THR A 42 15.47 33.06 -1.01
CA THR A 42 16.39 32.65 0.07
C THR A 42 16.97 31.25 -0.09
N ILE A 43 16.41 30.41 -0.97
CA ILE A 43 16.82 29.00 -1.15
C ILE A 43 17.23 28.67 -2.58
N ILE A 44 17.40 29.68 -3.44
CA ILE A 44 17.84 29.49 -4.83
C ILE A 44 19.33 29.10 -4.85
N LYS A 45 19.63 27.90 -5.34
CA LYS A 45 20.98 27.36 -5.56
C LYS A 45 21.46 27.58 -7.00
N TYR A 46 20.55 27.56 -7.97
CA TYR A 46 20.87 27.58 -9.40
C TYR A 46 20.32 28.82 -10.09
N LYS A 47 21.05 29.29 -11.10
CA LYS A 47 20.56 30.26 -12.08
C LYS A 47 19.89 29.51 -13.24
N ILE A 48 19.02 30.21 -13.97
CA ILE A 48 18.26 29.62 -15.08
C ILE A 48 19.14 29.09 -16.21
N ASP A 49 20.34 29.63 -16.41
CA ASP A 49 21.31 29.14 -17.40
C ASP A 49 22.06 27.87 -16.94
N GLN A 50 21.87 27.44 -15.70
CA GLN A 50 22.49 26.25 -15.11
C GLN A 50 21.53 25.07 -14.98
N VAL A 51 20.23 25.27 -15.13
CA VAL A 51 19.23 24.19 -15.01
C VAL A 51 19.15 23.40 -16.33
N PRO A 52 18.85 22.09 -16.28
CA PRO A 52 18.85 21.24 -17.46
C PRO A 52 17.64 21.55 -18.36
N ALA A 53 17.68 21.07 -19.61
CA ALA A 53 16.54 21.15 -20.53
C ALA A 53 15.32 20.32 -20.06
N LYS A 54 15.57 19.28 -19.25
CA LYS A 54 14.53 18.42 -18.68
C LYS A 54 14.85 18.00 -17.25
N VAL A 55 13.80 17.97 -16.43
CA VAL A 55 13.79 17.41 -15.08
C VAL A 55 12.65 16.42 -14.96
N ASP A 56 12.90 15.26 -14.37
CA ASP A 56 11.87 14.27 -14.09
C ASP A 56 12.00 13.70 -12.67
N LEU A 57 11.11 14.13 -11.77
CA LEU A 57 11.10 13.70 -10.37
C LEU A 57 10.23 12.45 -10.13
N ARG A 58 9.62 11.86 -11.17
CA ARG A 58 8.61 10.80 -11.01
C ARG A 58 9.14 9.55 -10.31
N LYS A 59 10.43 9.24 -10.43
CA LYS A 59 11.03 8.06 -9.77
C LYS A 59 10.95 8.10 -8.23
N TYR A 60 10.78 9.29 -7.66
CA TYR A 60 10.59 9.47 -6.21
C TYR A 60 9.14 9.76 -5.82
N MET A 61 8.22 9.68 -6.78
CA MET A 61 6.80 9.73 -6.47
C MET A 61 6.31 8.34 -6.07
N THR A 62 5.34 8.28 -5.16
CA THR A 62 4.58 7.08 -4.83
C THR A 62 3.61 6.72 -5.95
N ARG A 63 2.89 5.60 -5.85
CA ARG A 63 1.80 5.27 -6.77
C ARG A 63 0.76 6.39 -6.89
N VAL A 64 0.26 6.66 -8.11
CA VAL A 64 -0.80 7.67 -8.33
C VAL A 64 -2.13 7.22 -7.72
N GLU A 65 -2.63 8.04 -6.81
CA GLU A 65 -3.83 7.82 -6.01
C GLU A 65 -5.13 8.25 -6.71
N GLN A 66 -6.28 7.77 -6.19
CA GLN A 66 -7.62 8.10 -6.70
C GLN A 66 -8.42 8.96 -5.72
N GLN A 67 -8.86 10.14 -6.15
CA GLN A 67 -9.75 11.00 -5.35
C GLN A 67 -11.23 10.62 -5.47
N TYR A 68 -11.60 9.87 -6.50
CA TYR A 68 -12.96 9.46 -6.86
C TYR A 68 -13.92 10.68 -7.03
N SER A 69 -15.05 10.64 -6.33
CA SER A 69 -16.13 11.62 -6.41
C SER A 69 -16.02 12.79 -5.41
N LEU A 70 -14.93 12.86 -4.62
CA LEU A 70 -14.73 13.93 -3.64
C LEU A 70 -14.05 15.16 -4.25
N SER A 71 -14.32 16.34 -3.69
CA SER A 71 -13.64 17.61 -4.02
C SER A 71 -12.29 17.75 -3.29
N SER A 72 -11.51 16.68 -3.22
CA SER A 72 -10.32 16.58 -2.36
C SER A 72 -9.00 16.76 -3.09
N CYS A 73 -9.00 17.27 -4.33
CA CYS A 73 -7.79 17.38 -5.17
C CYS A 73 -6.63 18.12 -4.47
N VAL A 74 -6.93 19.15 -3.69
CA VAL A 74 -5.92 19.87 -2.89
C VAL A 74 -5.25 18.95 -1.87
N GLY A 75 -6.02 18.17 -1.11
CA GLY A 75 -5.48 17.22 -0.14
C GLY A 75 -4.62 16.15 -0.80
N ASN A 76 -5.02 15.67 -2.00
CA ASN A 76 -4.26 14.69 -2.78
C ASN A 76 -2.91 15.28 -3.27
N ALA A 77 -2.92 16.50 -3.80
CA ALA A 77 -1.71 17.16 -4.31
C ALA A 77 -0.70 17.47 -3.19
N VAL A 78 -1.19 17.98 -2.05
CA VAL A 78 -0.35 18.31 -0.88
C VAL A 78 0.22 17.04 -0.23
N VAL A 79 -0.59 15.99 -0.06
CA VAL A 79 -0.10 14.69 0.43
C VAL A 79 0.93 14.09 -0.52
N SER A 80 0.69 14.11 -1.85
CA SER A 80 1.67 13.60 -2.82
C SER A 80 3.02 14.31 -2.71
N ALA A 81 3.03 15.62 -2.44
CA ALA A 81 4.26 16.35 -2.20
C ALA A 81 4.96 15.91 -0.91
N MET A 82 4.20 15.62 0.15
CA MET A 82 4.74 15.15 1.43
C MET A 82 5.35 13.76 1.31
N GLU A 83 4.65 12.85 0.63
CA GLU A 83 5.14 11.49 0.34
C GLU A 83 6.41 11.52 -0.49
N TYR A 84 6.48 12.40 -1.50
CA TYR A 84 7.70 12.62 -2.28
C TYR A 84 8.88 13.00 -1.39
N LEU A 85 8.72 13.92 -0.43
CA LEU A 85 9.82 14.33 0.45
C LEU A 85 10.35 13.13 1.26
N VAL A 86 9.45 12.28 1.75
CA VAL A 86 9.83 11.08 2.52
C VAL A 86 10.51 10.04 1.63
N LYS A 87 9.93 9.71 0.47
CA LYS A 87 10.51 8.74 -0.46
C LYS A 87 11.83 9.22 -1.02
N ARG A 88 11.97 10.50 -1.34
CA ARG A 88 13.23 11.08 -1.82
C ARG A 88 14.35 10.99 -0.79
N ARG A 89 14.03 11.14 0.51
CA ARG A 89 15.02 11.09 1.60
C ARG A 89 15.36 9.66 2.04
N THR A 90 14.38 8.76 2.04
CA THR A 90 14.50 7.44 2.69
C THR A 90 14.48 6.27 1.73
N SER A 91 14.17 6.51 0.45
CA SER A 91 13.82 5.50 -0.55
C SER A 91 12.59 4.66 -0.21
N LYS A 92 11.94 4.87 0.93
CA LYS A 92 10.75 4.13 1.37
C LYS A 92 9.47 4.85 0.95
N GLU A 93 8.52 4.11 0.40
CA GLU A 93 7.19 4.62 0.15
C GLU A 93 6.42 4.77 1.48
N VAL A 94 5.66 5.85 1.59
CA VAL A 94 4.76 6.10 2.72
C VAL A 94 3.44 6.59 2.14
N ASN A 95 2.33 6.13 2.71
CA ASN A 95 0.99 6.53 2.32
C ASN A 95 0.34 7.36 3.44
N TYR A 96 0.18 8.66 3.22
CA TYR A 96 -0.43 9.60 4.17
C TYR A 96 -1.91 9.82 3.88
N SER A 97 -2.71 10.01 4.93
CA SER A 97 -4.16 10.12 4.83
C SER A 97 -4.60 11.42 4.15
N ARG A 98 -4.99 11.30 2.89
CA ARG A 98 -5.53 12.42 2.10
C ARG A 98 -6.84 12.94 2.68
N LEU A 99 -7.68 12.04 3.20
CA LEU A 99 -8.97 12.39 3.79
C LEU A 99 -8.82 13.08 5.14
N PHE A 100 -7.82 12.72 5.94
CA PHE A 100 -7.53 13.39 7.21
C PHE A 100 -7.13 14.85 6.96
N LEU A 101 -6.20 15.08 6.03
CA LEU A 101 -5.76 16.43 5.69
C LEU A 101 -6.93 17.26 5.13
N TYR A 102 -7.69 16.67 4.19
CA TYR A 102 -8.84 17.33 3.57
C TYR A 102 -9.98 17.64 4.54
N TYR A 103 -10.23 16.79 5.55
CA TYR A 103 -11.18 17.09 6.62
C TYR A 103 -10.72 18.32 7.40
N ASN A 104 -9.47 18.31 7.89
CA ASN A 104 -8.96 19.39 8.75
C ASN A 104 -8.94 20.74 8.04
N ALA A 105 -8.53 20.77 6.77
CA ALA A 105 -8.55 21.97 5.92
C ALA A 105 -9.92 22.64 5.77
N ARG A 106 -11.01 21.95 6.11
CA ARG A 106 -12.38 22.46 6.04
C ARG A 106 -12.98 22.79 7.41
N THR A 107 -12.27 22.54 8.51
CA THR A 107 -12.80 22.75 9.87
C THR A 107 -13.06 24.21 10.22
N GLY A 108 -12.47 25.17 9.49
CA GLY A 108 -12.78 26.59 9.60
C GLY A 108 -14.08 27.01 8.89
N LEU A 109 -14.75 26.11 8.15
CA LEU A 109 -16.01 26.42 7.47
C LEU A 109 -17.20 26.37 8.45
N PRO A 110 -18.23 27.24 8.30
CA PRO A 110 -19.40 27.23 9.17
C PRO A 110 -20.17 25.91 9.17
N VAL A 111 -20.13 25.18 8.05
CA VAL A 111 -20.78 23.87 7.88
C VAL A 111 -19.83 22.95 7.14
N MET A 112 -19.54 21.78 7.71
CA MET A 112 -18.72 20.75 7.07
C MET A 112 -19.44 20.17 5.85
N LYS A 113 -18.92 20.48 4.66
CA LYS A 113 -19.43 19.99 3.37
C LYS A 113 -18.27 19.64 2.44
N ASP A 114 -18.51 18.70 1.52
CA ASP A 114 -17.58 18.33 0.46
C ASP A 114 -17.64 19.36 -0.69
N GLN A 115 -17.04 20.53 -0.43
CA GLN A 115 -17.07 21.70 -1.30
C GLN A 115 -15.69 22.15 -1.76
N GLY A 116 -14.65 21.36 -1.48
CA GLY A 116 -13.28 21.76 -1.73
C GLY A 116 -12.64 22.53 -0.56
N CYS A 117 -11.39 22.91 -0.76
CA CYS A 117 -10.63 23.77 0.15
C CYS A 117 -9.57 24.55 -0.64
N LYS A 118 -8.84 25.45 0.01
CA LYS A 118 -7.70 26.12 -0.61
C LYS A 118 -6.41 25.38 -0.30
N ILE A 119 -5.39 25.59 -1.12
CA ILE A 119 -4.04 25.08 -0.86
C ILE A 119 -3.49 25.60 0.48
N PRO A 120 -3.56 26.91 0.81
CA PRO A 120 -3.08 27.42 2.10
C PRO A 120 -3.71 26.75 3.31
N ASP A 121 -5.01 26.45 3.29
CA ASP A 121 -5.70 25.79 4.41
C ASP A 121 -5.08 24.39 4.66
N CYS A 122 -4.84 23.61 3.60
CA CYS A 122 -4.15 22.33 3.73
C CYS A 122 -2.72 22.49 4.26
N LEU A 123 -1.97 23.48 3.75
CA LEU A 123 -0.59 23.72 4.18
C LEU A 123 -0.48 24.15 5.64
N GLU A 124 -1.38 25.02 6.10
CA GLU A 124 -1.47 25.45 7.50
C GLU A 124 -1.75 24.26 8.42
N HIS A 125 -2.74 23.43 8.10
CA HIS A 125 -3.02 22.22 8.89
C HIS A 125 -1.89 21.20 8.84
N LEU A 126 -1.22 21.04 7.71
CA LEU A 126 -0.07 20.14 7.60
C LEU A 126 1.13 20.62 8.44
N TYR A 127 1.28 21.93 8.62
CA TYR A 127 2.28 22.54 9.49
C TYR A 127 1.89 22.45 10.98
N GLU A 128 0.65 22.80 11.33
CA GLU A 128 0.21 22.89 12.72
C GLU A 128 -0.16 21.54 13.35
N ILE A 129 -0.78 20.66 12.57
CA ILE A 129 -1.32 19.37 13.03
C ILE A 129 -0.47 18.21 12.49
N GLY A 130 -0.09 18.27 11.20
CA GLY A 130 0.56 17.19 10.48
C GLY A 130 -0.43 16.25 9.79
N CYS A 131 0.02 15.06 9.38
CA CYS A 131 -0.82 14.07 8.70
C CYS A 131 -0.58 12.64 9.23
N CYS A 132 -1.64 11.88 9.48
CA CYS A 132 -1.51 10.46 9.84
C CYS A 132 -1.36 9.60 8.59
N TYR A 133 -0.96 8.34 8.74
CA TYR A 133 -0.97 7.38 7.64
C TYR A 133 -2.39 7.07 7.19
N GLU A 134 -2.54 6.75 5.90
CA GLU A 134 -3.83 6.42 5.32
C GLU A 134 -4.43 5.15 5.95
N LYS A 135 -3.61 4.19 6.39
CA LYS A 135 -4.09 3.03 7.17
C LYS A 135 -4.80 3.39 8.49
N ILE A 136 -4.46 4.53 9.11
CA ILE A 136 -5.12 4.98 10.35
C ILE A 136 -6.41 5.74 10.06
N TRP A 137 -6.45 6.49 8.96
CA TRP A 137 -7.65 7.17 8.49
C TRP A 137 -7.84 6.93 6.99
N PRO A 138 -8.48 5.81 6.62
CA PRO A 138 -8.55 5.38 5.22
C PRO A 138 -9.37 6.31 4.36
N TYR A 139 -9.06 6.34 3.06
CA TYR A 139 -9.78 7.12 2.07
C TYR A 139 -11.13 6.49 1.72
N VAL A 140 -12.09 6.59 2.64
CA VAL A 140 -13.48 6.16 2.44
C VAL A 140 -14.34 7.37 2.14
N THR A 141 -14.94 7.43 0.95
CA THR A 141 -15.60 8.65 0.45
C THR A 141 -16.76 9.12 1.33
N ASN A 142 -17.49 8.20 1.96
CA ASN A 142 -18.58 8.54 2.90
C ASN A 142 -18.09 9.16 4.22
N LYS A 143 -16.79 9.04 4.56
CA LYS A 143 -16.19 9.65 5.75
C LYS A 143 -15.72 11.10 5.52
N VAL A 144 -15.99 11.69 4.35
CA VAL A 144 -15.50 13.03 3.99
C VAL A 144 -15.83 14.13 5.01
N ASN A 145 -16.97 14.05 5.68
CA ASN A 145 -17.35 15.03 6.71
C ASN A 145 -17.29 14.45 8.13
N VAL A 146 -16.82 13.22 8.29
CA VAL A 146 -16.68 12.55 9.59
C VAL A 146 -15.36 12.96 10.22
N LYS A 147 -15.41 13.37 11.49
CA LYS A 147 -14.21 13.76 12.24
C LYS A 147 -13.26 12.56 12.44
N PRO A 148 -11.96 12.70 12.13
CA PRO A 148 -10.97 11.66 12.39
C PRO A 148 -10.86 11.28 13.87
N TYR A 149 -10.48 10.03 14.13
CA TYR A 149 -10.26 9.51 15.49
C TYR A 149 -9.14 10.25 16.22
N LYS A 150 -9.20 10.30 17.56
CA LYS A 150 -8.14 10.91 18.38
C LYS A 150 -6.75 10.30 18.12
N THR A 151 -6.69 9.00 17.80
CA THR A 151 -5.46 8.29 17.42
C THR A 151 -4.84 8.83 16.13
N ALA A 152 -5.66 9.19 15.14
CA ALA A 152 -5.19 9.84 13.91
C ALA A 152 -4.50 11.18 14.22
N TYR A 153 -5.11 12.03 15.06
CA TYR A 153 -4.49 13.28 15.50
C TYR A 153 -3.22 13.09 16.32
N LYS A 154 -3.11 12.02 17.12
CA LYS A 154 -1.88 11.69 17.85
C LYS A 154 -0.74 11.34 16.89
N GLN A 155 -1.02 10.50 15.89
CA GLN A 155 -0.01 10.14 14.89
C GLN A 155 0.37 11.32 14.00
N ALA A 156 -0.61 12.12 13.57
CA ALA A 156 -0.39 13.26 12.68
C ALA A 156 0.69 14.22 13.21
N LYS A 157 0.74 14.44 14.53
CA LYS A 157 1.73 15.31 15.17
C LYS A 157 3.18 14.89 14.95
N MET A 158 3.42 13.61 14.64
CA MET A 158 4.76 13.07 14.35
C MET A 158 5.21 13.34 12.91
N HIS A 159 4.30 13.77 12.03
CA HIS A 159 4.55 13.95 10.60
C HIS A 159 4.05 15.32 10.14
N LYS A 160 4.85 16.35 10.42
CA LYS A 160 4.59 17.73 10.05
C LYS A 160 5.58 18.18 8.98
N ILE A 161 5.15 19.11 8.14
CA ILE A 161 6.11 19.90 7.35
C ILE A 161 6.71 20.97 8.23
N GLY A 162 7.96 21.37 7.96
CA GLY A 162 8.60 22.45 8.69
C GLY A 162 8.47 23.82 8.02
N SER A 163 8.14 23.87 6.72
CA SER A 163 7.65 25.11 6.08
C SER A 163 6.95 24.87 4.76
N ALA A 164 6.17 25.87 4.34
CA ALA A 164 5.68 26.02 2.97
C ALA A 164 6.04 27.41 2.45
N MET A 165 6.26 27.52 1.14
CA MET A 165 6.66 28.77 0.48
C MET A 165 5.85 28.97 -0.78
N LYS A 166 5.34 30.18 -0.98
CA LYS A 166 4.60 30.57 -2.18
C LYS A 166 5.59 30.92 -3.28
N LEU A 167 5.36 30.39 -4.48
CA LEU A 167 6.15 30.71 -5.67
C LEU A 167 5.43 31.75 -6.51
N LYS A 168 6.19 32.55 -7.26
CA LYS A 168 5.57 33.33 -8.33
C LYS A 168 5.20 32.37 -9.47
N THR A 169 4.13 32.71 -10.16
CA THR A 169 3.77 32.07 -11.42
C THR A 169 4.71 32.57 -12.52
N ASP A 170 5.95 32.10 -12.49
CA ASP A 170 7.03 32.44 -13.42
C ASP A 170 7.74 31.17 -13.89
N LEU A 171 7.99 31.08 -15.20
CA LEU A 171 8.56 29.88 -15.82
C LEU A 171 9.93 29.53 -15.23
N ASN A 172 10.78 30.54 -15.01
CA ASN A 172 12.13 30.33 -14.55
C ASN A 172 12.15 29.93 -13.08
N GLU A 173 11.34 30.57 -12.24
CA GLU A 173 11.20 30.19 -10.83
C GLU A 173 10.73 28.74 -10.68
N ILE A 174 9.72 28.32 -11.46
CA ILE A 174 9.23 26.93 -11.43
C ILE A 174 10.31 25.94 -11.88
N LYS A 175 11.02 26.24 -12.98
CA LYS A 175 12.10 25.36 -13.48
C LYS A 175 13.25 25.24 -12.49
N ILE A 176 13.70 26.35 -11.90
CA ILE A 176 14.75 26.36 -10.87
C ILE A 176 14.31 25.53 -9.66
N CYS A 177 13.06 25.69 -9.23
CA CYS A 177 12.49 24.92 -8.14
C CYS A 177 12.53 23.41 -8.39
N LEU A 178 12.04 22.98 -9.56
CA LEU A 178 12.04 21.57 -9.94
C LEU A 178 13.47 21.03 -10.11
N ALA A 179 14.37 21.83 -10.67
CA ALA A 179 15.78 21.47 -10.82
C ALA A 179 16.48 21.29 -9.46
N GLN A 180 16.03 21.96 -8.41
CA GLN A 180 16.45 21.73 -7.02
C GLN A 180 15.75 20.56 -6.33
N GLY A 181 14.90 19.82 -7.05
CA GLY A 181 14.19 18.66 -6.52
C GLY A 181 12.96 19.02 -5.70
N PHE A 182 12.39 20.22 -5.82
CA PHE A 182 11.16 20.61 -5.15
C PHE A 182 9.96 20.52 -6.11
N PRO A 183 9.02 19.57 -5.90
CA PRO A 183 7.78 19.54 -6.66
C PRO A 183 6.86 20.68 -6.23
N VAL A 184 6.03 21.16 -7.16
CA VAL A 184 5.24 22.40 -6.97
C VAL A 184 3.75 22.06 -6.95
N VAL A 185 3.11 22.25 -5.81
CA VAL A 185 1.65 22.18 -5.68
C VAL A 185 1.05 23.43 -6.31
N PHE A 186 0.06 23.29 -7.17
CA PHE A 186 -0.57 24.44 -7.82
C PHE A 186 -2.07 24.25 -8.01
N GLY A 187 -2.78 25.37 -8.08
CA GLY A 187 -4.21 25.42 -8.41
C GLY A 187 -4.43 26.01 -9.80
N LEU A 188 -5.11 25.28 -10.67
CA LEU A 188 -5.38 25.67 -12.05
C LEU A 188 -6.88 25.85 -12.30
N ARG A 189 -7.23 26.87 -13.09
CA ARG A 189 -8.57 27.01 -13.65
C ARG A 189 -8.73 26.00 -14.80
N THR A 190 -9.50 24.96 -14.57
CA THR A 190 -9.83 23.93 -15.56
C THR A 190 -11.09 24.31 -16.31
N LEU A 191 -11.10 24.03 -17.61
CA LEU A 191 -12.23 24.23 -18.49
C LEU A 191 -12.92 22.88 -18.75
N PRO A 192 -14.16 22.87 -19.29
CA PRO A 192 -14.80 21.63 -19.69
C PRO A 192 -13.91 20.77 -20.58
N SER A 193 -13.08 21.36 -21.45
CA SER A 193 -12.14 20.66 -22.34
C SER A 193 -11.09 19.81 -21.62
N PHE A 194 -10.91 19.93 -20.30
CA PHE A 194 -10.01 19.08 -19.51
C PHE A 194 -10.29 17.58 -19.69
N HIS A 195 -11.56 17.18 -19.87
CA HIS A 195 -11.90 15.77 -20.09
C HIS A 195 -11.26 15.17 -21.36
N LYS A 196 -10.86 16.00 -22.34
CA LYS A 196 -10.17 15.55 -23.56
C LYS A 196 -8.80 14.93 -23.25
N ALA A 197 -8.22 15.22 -22.08
CA ALA A 197 -6.95 14.68 -21.64
C ALA A 197 -7.04 13.28 -21.00
N PHE A 198 -8.24 12.67 -20.87
CA PHE A 198 -8.40 11.39 -20.15
C PHE A 198 -7.56 10.25 -20.71
N GLY A 199 -7.36 10.18 -22.04
CA GLY A 199 -6.53 9.13 -22.65
C GLY A 199 -5.03 9.43 -22.60
N THR A 200 -4.62 10.62 -23.03
CA THR A 200 -3.18 10.93 -23.24
C THR A 200 -2.55 11.74 -22.12
N GLY A 201 -3.36 12.35 -21.25
CA GLY A 201 -2.90 13.32 -20.27
C GLY A 201 -2.40 14.63 -20.89
N ILE A 202 -2.64 14.90 -22.18
CA ILE A 202 -2.12 16.13 -22.82
C ILE A 202 -3.10 17.28 -22.62
N LEU A 203 -2.62 18.36 -22.01
CA LEU A 203 -3.38 19.60 -21.85
C LEU A 203 -2.65 20.74 -22.57
N LYS A 204 -3.31 21.25 -23.62
CA LYS A 204 -2.88 22.42 -24.36
C LYS A 204 -3.44 23.70 -23.76
N VAL A 205 -2.85 24.83 -24.11
CA VAL A 205 -3.44 26.14 -23.84
C VAL A 205 -4.86 26.20 -24.44
N PRO A 206 -5.90 26.47 -23.63
CA PRO A 206 -7.25 26.63 -24.16
C PRO A 206 -7.35 27.86 -25.07
N THR A 207 -8.19 27.80 -26.09
CA THR A 207 -8.40 28.96 -26.98
C THR A 207 -9.21 30.06 -26.27
N ASP A 208 -9.10 31.30 -26.75
CA ASP A 208 -9.91 32.41 -26.24
C ASP A 208 -11.42 32.12 -26.35
N GLU A 209 -11.85 31.39 -27.38
CA GLU A 209 -13.24 30.96 -27.54
C GLU A 209 -13.64 29.93 -26.48
N GLU A 210 -12.78 28.94 -26.18
CA GLU A 210 -13.04 27.96 -25.11
C GLU A 210 -13.15 28.67 -23.75
N ILE A 211 -12.25 29.62 -23.47
CA ILE A 211 -12.25 30.42 -22.26
C ILE A 211 -13.52 31.27 -22.17
N ALA A 212 -13.87 32.00 -23.23
CA ALA A 212 -15.06 32.85 -23.26
C ALA A 212 -16.34 32.02 -23.11
N ALA A 213 -16.44 30.86 -23.77
CA ALA A 213 -17.56 29.95 -23.64
C ALA A 213 -17.71 29.41 -22.21
N ALA A 214 -16.61 28.98 -21.58
CA ALA A 214 -16.61 28.50 -20.20
C ALA A 214 -17.00 29.62 -19.21
N LYS A 215 -16.50 30.84 -19.40
CA LYS A 215 -16.89 32.02 -18.59
C LYS A 215 -18.38 32.32 -18.72
N ASN A 216 -18.90 32.40 -19.95
CA ASN A 216 -20.30 32.72 -20.22
C ASN A 216 -21.28 31.70 -19.61
N LYS A 217 -20.86 30.43 -19.53
CA LYS A 217 -21.67 29.34 -18.97
C LYS A 217 -21.40 29.06 -17.48
N ASN A 218 -20.47 29.77 -16.85
CA ASN A 218 -20.01 29.51 -15.48
C ASN A 218 -19.50 28.07 -15.29
N GLU A 219 -18.67 27.61 -16.23
CA GLU A 219 -18.17 26.22 -16.29
C GLU A 219 -16.65 26.13 -16.05
N ILE A 220 -16.05 27.18 -15.49
CA ILE A 220 -14.67 27.15 -15.02
C ILE A 220 -14.66 26.50 -13.63
N SER A 221 -13.80 25.52 -13.44
CA SER A 221 -13.59 24.83 -12.16
C SER A 221 -12.16 25.04 -11.68
N GLY A 222 -11.94 24.89 -10.38
CA GLY A 222 -10.59 24.84 -9.80
C GLY A 222 -10.16 23.40 -9.56
N HIS A 223 -8.98 23.03 -10.07
CA HIS A 223 -8.34 21.74 -9.77
C HIS A 223 -6.91 21.95 -9.30
N ALA A 224 -6.50 21.19 -8.27
CA ALA A 224 -5.14 21.24 -7.75
C ALA A 224 -4.38 19.96 -8.10
N MET A 225 -3.13 20.12 -8.52
CA MET A 225 -2.25 19.04 -8.95
C MET A 225 -0.81 19.33 -8.50
N LEU A 226 0.12 18.42 -8.80
CA LEU A 226 1.52 18.53 -8.42
C LEU A 226 2.43 18.53 -9.67
N ILE A 227 3.21 19.59 -9.88
CA ILE A 227 4.25 19.62 -10.91
C ILE A 227 5.46 18.85 -10.39
N VAL A 228 5.94 17.90 -11.20
CA VAL A 228 7.00 16.95 -10.84
C VAL A 228 8.13 16.91 -11.87
N GLY A 229 8.15 17.84 -12.80
CA GLY A 229 9.18 17.91 -13.83
C GLY A 229 8.79 18.81 -14.99
N TYR A 230 9.67 18.92 -15.97
CA TYR A 230 9.46 19.68 -17.19
C TYR A 230 10.30 19.12 -18.34
N SER A 231 9.92 19.44 -19.58
CA SER A 231 10.71 19.19 -20.79
C SER A 231 10.58 20.39 -21.71
N ASP A 232 11.71 20.99 -22.07
CA ASP A 232 11.78 22.11 -23.00
C ASP A 232 11.48 21.69 -24.43
N LYS A 233 11.82 20.45 -24.81
CA LYS A 233 11.45 19.81 -26.06
C LYS A 233 9.93 19.79 -26.24
N SER A 234 9.21 19.34 -25.21
CA SER A 234 7.75 19.32 -25.19
C SER A 234 7.11 20.68 -24.86
N LYS A 235 7.89 21.66 -24.38
CA LYS A 235 7.41 22.91 -23.78
C LYS A 235 6.28 22.69 -22.76
N SER A 236 6.44 21.66 -21.95
CA SER A 236 5.39 21.17 -21.06
C SER A 236 5.95 20.77 -19.70
N PHE A 237 5.16 21.01 -18.66
CA PHE A 237 5.38 20.48 -17.33
C PHE A 237 4.85 19.04 -17.23
N ILE A 238 5.58 18.21 -16.49
CA ILE A 238 5.13 16.88 -16.07
C ILE A 238 4.33 17.06 -14.79
N VAL A 239 3.06 16.68 -14.80
CA VAL A 239 2.13 16.93 -13.71
C VAL A 239 1.51 15.62 -13.24
N ARG A 240 1.53 15.39 -11.92
CA ARG A 240 0.83 14.29 -11.27
C ARG A 240 -0.61 14.70 -10.97
N ASN A 241 -1.56 13.92 -11.46
CA ASN A 241 -2.98 14.08 -11.15
C ASN A 241 -3.40 13.11 -10.01
N SER A 242 -4.66 13.13 -9.62
CA SER A 242 -5.25 12.31 -8.54
C SER A 242 -6.43 11.44 -9.02
N TYR A 243 -6.34 10.95 -10.26
CA TYR A 243 -7.35 10.09 -10.91
C TYR A 243 -6.85 8.66 -11.16
N GLY A 244 -5.81 8.23 -10.44
CA GLY A 244 -5.25 6.88 -10.54
C GLY A 244 -4.44 6.63 -11.81
N ARG A 245 -3.80 5.45 -11.86
CA ARG A 245 -2.89 5.05 -12.95
C ARG A 245 -3.58 4.80 -14.29
N LYS A 246 -4.91 4.60 -14.32
CA LYS A 246 -5.66 4.37 -15.55
C LYS A 246 -6.02 5.66 -16.28
N TRP A 247 -5.72 6.83 -15.71
CA TRP A 247 -6.01 8.14 -16.31
C TRP A 247 -4.76 8.73 -16.95
N GLY A 248 -4.88 9.30 -18.16
CA GLY A 248 -3.77 9.95 -18.86
C GLY A 248 -2.57 9.01 -19.06
N ASP A 249 -1.35 9.54 -18.97
CA ASP A 249 -0.14 8.72 -19.03
C ASP A 249 0.19 8.18 -17.62
N ARG A 250 -0.41 7.05 -17.27
CA ARG A 250 -0.19 6.36 -15.98
C ARG A 250 -0.49 7.23 -14.75
N GLY A 251 -1.50 8.09 -14.83
CA GLY A 251 -1.91 9.04 -13.80
C GLY A 251 -1.24 10.41 -13.90
N TYR A 252 -0.39 10.62 -14.91
CA TYR A 252 0.28 11.89 -15.17
C TYR A 252 -0.32 12.59 -16.39
N CYS A 253 -0.17 13.91 -16.40
CA CYS A 253 -0.47 14.77 -17.53
C CYS A 253 0.71 15.66 -17.90
N TYR A 254 0.69 16.14 -19.14
CA TYR A 254 1.66 17.04 -19.73
C TYR A 254 0.94 18.34 -20.07
N ILE A 255 1.21 19.39 -19.29
CA ILE A 255 0.53 20.67 -19.40
C ILE A 255 1.49 21.69 -20.01
N GLU A 256 1.10 22.33 -21.11
CA GLU A 256 1.94 23.34 -21.78
C GLU A 256 2.31 24.48 -20.81
N TYR A 257 3.54 24.99 -20.94
CA TYR A 257 4.09 26.03 -20.06
C TYR A 257 3.13 27.22 -19.93
N ASP A 258 2.66 27.75 -21.06
CA ASP A 258 1.79 28.92 -21.09
C ASP A 258 0.46 28.68 -20.36
N TYR A 259 -0.04 27.44 -20.30
CA TYR A 259 -1.25 27.14 -19.54
C TYR A 259 -0.97 27.10 -18.03
N ILE A 260 0.12 26.47 -17.60
CA ILE A 260 0.54 26.49 -16.18
C ILE A 260 0.80 27.92 -15.69
N LEU A 261 1.31 28.81 -16.55
CA LEU A 261 1.53 30.22 -16.22
C LEU A 261 0.24 31.02 -15.99
N THR A 262 -0.94 30.40 -16.17
CA THR A 262 -2.24 30.96 -15.76
C THR A 262 -2.72 30.49 -14.38
N ALA A 263 -1.94 29.63 -13.71
CA ALA A 263 -2.30 29.07 -12.42
C ALA A 263 -2.49 30.17 -11.36
N ASP A 264 -3.45 29.90 -10.48
CA ASP A 264 -3.95 30.85 -9.48
C ASP A 264 -2.96 31.06 -8.33
N GLN A 265 -2.36 29.97 -7.85
CA GLN A 265 -1.28 29.99 -6.88
C GLN A 265 -0.42 28.74 -6.99
N MET A 266 0.83 28.87 -6.53
CA MET A 266 1.84 27.82 -6.54
C MET A 266 2.57 27.80 -5.21
N TRP A 267 2.86 26.60 -4.71
CA TRP A 267 3.49 26.38 -3.42
C TRP A 267 4.46 25.22 -3.47
N ILE A 268 5.52 25.34 -2.68
CA ILE A 268 6.37 24.20 -2.30
C ILE A 268 6.25 23.96 -0.81
N ILE A 269 6.53 22.73 -0.42
CA ILE A 269 6.67 22.34 0.98
C ILE A 269 8.08 21.82 1.23
N ARG A 270 8.49 21.94 2.49
CA ARG A 270 9.80 21.49 2.97
C ARG A 270 9.64 20.76 4.29
N GLU A 271 10.41 19.70 4.47
CA GLU A 271 10.38 18.90 5.70
C GLU A 271 10.85 19.75 6.90
N ASN A 272 11.84 20.62 6.71
CA ASN A 272 12.29 21.58 7.71
C ASN A 272 12.80 22.88 7.05
N SER A 273 13.14 23.89 7.84
CA SER A 273 13.59 25.19 7.32
C SER A 273 14.99 25.17 6.68
N GLN A 274 15.79 24.14 6.96
CA GLN A 274 17.15 23.94 6.42
C GLN A 274 17.17 23.05 5.17
N ASP A 275 16.03 22.48 4.80
CA ASP A 275 15.87 21.78 3.53
C ASP A 275 16.09 22.79 2.39
N ASN A 276 17.23 22.65 1.71
CA ASN A 276 17.64 23.49 0.60
C ASN A 276 17.47 22.75 -0.74
N GLY A 277 16.68 21.68 -0.76
CA GLY A 277 16.43 20.86 -1.93
C GLY A 277 17.48 19.77 -2.09
N PHE A 278 17.23 18.88 -3.05
CA PHE A 278 17.99 17.65 -3.26
C PHE A 278 19.02 17.83 -4.39
N GLU A 279 20.10 17.04 -4.33
CA GLU A 279 21.11 17.06 -5.38
C GLU A 279 20.56 16.48 -6.69
N PRO A 280 20.89 17.08 -7.85
CA PRO A 280 20.06 16.90 -9.03
C PRO A 280 20.53 15.82 -10.01
N ALA A 281 21.72 15.26 -9.78
CA ALA A 281 22.45 14.41 -10.72
C ALA A 281 21.58 13.31 -11.34
N ASP A 282 20.69 12.69 -10.56
CA ASP A 282 19.91 11.55 -11.03
C ASP A 282 18.56 11.92 -11.67
N THR A 283 18.23 13.21 -11.77
CA THR A 283 16.95 13.70 -12.31
C THR A 283 17.09 14.70 -13.46
N TRP A 284 18.31 15.18 -13.69
CA TRP A 284 18.63 16.12 -14.75
C TRP A 284 18.92 15.38 -16.04
N ASP A 285 18.23 15.77 -17.11
CA ASP A 285 18.45 15.26 -18.46
C ASP A 285 18.74 16.44 -19.39
N ASN A 286 19.99 16.55 -19.82
CA ASN A 286 20.45 17.61 -20.72
C ASN A 286 20.21 17.30 -22.20
N LYS A 287 19.82 16.06 -22.54
CA LYS A 287 19.63 15.66 -23.94
C LYS A 287 18.20 15.88 -24.40
N ASP A 288 17.21 15.73 -23.51
CA ASP A 288 15.77 16.00 -23.74
C ASP A 288 15.28 15.53 -25.13
N GLU A 289 15.63 14.29 -25.49
CA GLU A 289 15.57 13.80 -26.87
C GLU A 289 14.15 13.43 -27.33
N ILE A 290 13.28 13.07 -26.39
CA ILE A 290 11.94 12.53 -26.63
C ILE A 290 10.87 13.55 -26.24
N ASP A 291 10.00 13.94 -27.17
CA ASP A 291 8.80 14.72 -26.82
C ASP A 291 7.86 13.82 -25.98
N LEU A 292 7.68 14.21 -24.72
CA LEU A 292 6.86 13.50 -23.74
C LEU A 292 5.40 13.35 -24.18
N ARG A 293 4.87 14.30 -24.98
CA ARG A 293 3.50 14.25 -25.50
C ARG A 293 3.37 13.21 -26.60
N GLU A 294 4.34 13.13 -27.51
CA GLU A 294 4.38 12.08 -28.54
C GLU A 294 4.54 10.69 -27.91
N ARG A 295 5.37 10.60 -26.86
CA ARG A 295 5.50 9.38 -26.05
C ARG A 295 4.18 9.00 -25.37
N ALA A 296 3.44 9.97 -24.84
CA ALA A 296 2.15 9.72 -24.22
C ALA A 296 1.11 9.21 -25.23
N ILE A 297 1.10 9.78 -26.44
CA ILE A 297 0.23 9.34 -27.55
C ILE A 297 0.55 7.90 -27.95
N SER A 298 1.83 7.57 -28.14
CA SER A 298 2.25 6.22 -28.55
C SER A 298 2.00 5.15 -27.48
N ARG A 299 2.01 5.52 -26.19
CA ARG A 299 1.71 4.62 -25.08
C ARG A 299 0.22 4.48 -24.78
N ASN A 300 -0.63 5.32 -25.37
CA ASN A 300 -2.06 5.28 -25.12
C ASN A 300 -2.71 4.05 -25.78
N LYS A 301 -2.70 2.93 -25.06
CA LYS A 301 -3.27 1.64 -25.51
C LYS A 301 -4.81 1.56 -25.36
N PHE A 302 -5.45 2.55 -24.74
CA PHE A 302 -6.88 2.49 -24.41
C PHE A 302 -7.61 3.80 -24.76
N PRO A 303 -8.45 3.84 -25.80
CA PRO A 303 -9.35 4.97 -26.02
C PRO A 303 -10.43 4.99 -24.92
N HIS A 304 -10.33 5.92 -23.97
CA HIS A 304 -11.36 6.12 -22.95
C HIS A 304 -12.61 6.78 -23.56
N ASP A 305 -13.76 6.11 -23.51
CA ASP A 305 -15.07 6.72 -23.78
C ASP A 305 -15.59 7.42 -22.52
N VAL A 306 -15.42 8.74 -22.46
CA VAL A 306 -15.77 9.56 -21.30
C VAL A 306 -16.87 10.56 -21.63
N ALA A 307 -17.78 10.77 -20.67
CA ALA A 307 -18.83 11.79 -20.79
C ALA A 307 -18.87 12.70 -19.56
N ILE A 308 -19.10 14.00 -19.79
CA ILE A 308 -19.42 14.93 -18.72
C ILE A 308 -20.85 14.64 -18.25
N VAL A 309 -21.03 14.44 -16.94
CA VAL A 309 -22.33 14.25 -16.31
C VAL A 309 -22.52 15.26 -15.17
N GLU A 310 -23.73 15.80 -15.05
CA GLU A 310 -24.09 16.71 -13.94
C GLU A 310 -24.30 15.92 -12.65
N ARG A 311 -24.03 16.54 -11.50
CA ARG A 311 -24.35 15.99 -10.18
C ARG A 311 -25.87 15.92 -10.00
N GLU A 312 -26.41 14.73 -9.78
CA GLU A 312 -27.71 14.60 -9.10
C GLU A 312 -27.48 15.05 -7.65
N GLU A 313 -28.18 16.09 -7.21
CA GLU A 313 -28.21 16.41 -5.78
C GLU A 313 -28.72 15.16 -5.06
N PRO A 314 -28.04 14.67 -4.01
CA PRO A 314 -28.62 13.60 -3.22
C PRO A 314 -30.00 14.06 -2.77
N GLU A 315 -31.00 13.20 -2.88
CA GLU A 315 -32.30 13.49 -2.26
C GLU A 315 -32.04 13.93 -0.82
N PRO A 316 -32.74 14.97 -0.34
CA PRO A 316 -32.63 15.35 1.06
C PRO A 316 -32.84 14.08 1.89
N PRO A 317 -32.02 13.82 2.91
CA PRO A 317 -32.23 12.67 3.76
C PRO A 317 -33.69 12.68 4.19
N VAL A 318 -34.42 11.59 3.88
CA VAL A 318 -35.74 11.35 4.44
C VAL A 318 -35.56 11.46 5.95
N GLY A 319 -36.23 12.43 6.56
CA GLY A 319 -35.86 12.98 7.86
C GLY A 319 -35.51 11.92 8.90
N ASP A 320 -34.21 11.80 9.19
CA ASP A 320 -33.76 11.21 10.44
C ASP A 320 -34.18 12.18 11.54
N GLN A 321 -35.04 11.69 12.43
CA GLN A 321 -35.38 12.38 13.67
C GLN A 321 -34.07 12.73 14.38
N TYR A 322 -33.81 14.03 14.51
CA TYR A 322 -32.83 14.53 15.47
C TYR A 322 -33.15 13.93 16.83
N TYR A 323 -32.33 12.98 17.28
CA TYR A 323 -32.28 12.63 18.69
C TYR A 323 -31.36 13.64 19.34
N ASP A 324 -31.96 14.66 19.96
CA ASP A 324 -31.26 15.58 20.86
C ASP A 324 -30.77 14.77 22.06
N PRO A 325 -29.45 14.64 22.31
CA PRO A 325 -28.99 14.11 23.58
C PRO A 325 -29.33 15.12 24.69
N PRO A 326 -29.89 14.69 25.83
CA PRO A 326 -30.28 15.61 26.89
C PRO A 326 -29.06 16.35 27.45
N GLU A 327 -29.19 17.65 27.63
CA GLU A 327 -28.26 18.50 28.37
C GLU A 327 -28.07 17.91 29.78
N LEU A 328 -26.86 17.42 30.07
CA LEU A 328 -26.46 17.08 31.44
C LEU A 328 -25.76 18.28 32.05
N GLU A 329 -26.51 19.03 32.86
CA GLU A 329 -25.99 20.02 33.80
C GLU A 329 -24.94 19.39 34.71
N TYR A 330 -23.74 19.97 34.72
CA TYR A 330 -22.73 19.68 35.72
C TYR A 330 -23.15 20.30 37.05
N THR A 331 -23.55 19.46 38.01
CA THR A 331 -23.50 19.81 39.44
C THR A 331 -22.44 18.95 40.14
N ASN A 332 -21.45 19.62 40.72
CA ASN A 332 -20.43 19.05 41.59
C ASN A 332 -21.07 18.47 42.86
N ASN A 333 -20.69 17.25 43.26
CA ASN A 333 -20.31 16.94 44.65
C ASN A 333 -19.73 15.52 44.83
N SER A 334 -18.42 15.49 45.08
CA SER A 334 -17.70 14.80 46.17
C SER A 334 -18.08 13.37 46.65
N LYS A 335 -17.01 12.55 46.75
CA LYS A 335 -16.66 11.52 47.76
C LYS A 335 -16.94 10.02 47.49
N GLN A 336 -15.81 9.30 47.47
CA GLN A 336 -15.46 8.04 48.17
C GLN A 336 -15.91 6.66 47.65
N ARG A 337 -14.85 5.83 47.44
CA ARG A 337 -14.66 4.38 47.75
C ARG A 337 -15.55 3.35 47.01
N VAL A 338 -15.22 2.08 46.77
CA VAL A 338 -14.06 1.13 46.77
C VAL A 338 -14.65 -0.18 46.16
N SER A 339 -13.78 -0.97 45.50
CA SER A 339 -13.81 -2.45 45.25
C SER A 339 -14.75 -3.15 44.25
N ASN A 340 -14.08 -3.95 43.38
CA ASN A 340 -14.23 -5.38 43.00
C ASN A 340 -15.47 -5.96 42.28
N GLY A 341 -15.17 -6.88 41.34
CA GLY A 341 -16.02 -7.99 40.84
C GLY A 341 -16.48 -7.79 39.38
N SER A 342 -15.89 -8.43 38.36
CA SER A 342 -15.94 -9.84 37.92
C SER A 342 -17.02 -10.13 36.86
N ASP A 343 -16.54 -10.69 35.75
CA ASP A 343 -17.14 -11.65 34.81
C ASP A 343 -18.20 -11.24 33.76
N GLY A 344 -17.80 -11.44 32.49
CA GLY A 344 -18.44 -12.39 31.57
C GLY A 344 -19.64 -11.95 30.73
N HIS A 345 -19.43 -11.75 29.41
CA HIS A 345 -19.90 -12.71 28.40
C HIS A 345 -19.57 -12.29 26.96
N PHE A 346 -18.99 -13.24 26.21
CA PHE A 346 -18.79 -13.27 24.77
C PHE A 346 -20.12 -13.38 23.99
N GLY A 347 -20.17 -12.76 22.81
CA GLY A 347 -21.18 -12.99 21.78
C GLY A 347 -20.53 -12.97 20.40
N ARG A 348 -20.45 -14.17 19.80
CA ARG A 348 -19.88 -14.51 18.48
C ARG A 348 -20.53 -13.72 17.34
N TYR A 349 -19.75 -13.35 16.33
CA TYR A 349 -20.23 -13.04 14.98
C TYR A 349 -19.61 -14.04 14.01
N SER A 350 -20.41 -15.01 13.59
CA SER A 350 -20.22 -15.83 12.40
C SER A 350 -21.23 -15.32 11.36
N ASP A 351 -20.75 -14.99 10.16
CA ASP A 351 -21.49 -15.11 8.89
C ASP A 351 -20.58 -14.65 7.75
N TYR A 352 -19.74 -15.57 7.26
CA TYR A 352 -19.17 -15.50 5.91
C TYR A 352 -20.30 -15.82 4.92
N ARG A 353 -20.57 -14.90 4.00
CA ARG A 353 -21.38 -15.17 2.81
C ARG A 353 -20.52 -15.09 1.56
N HIS A 354 -20.30 -16.27 0.99
CA HIS A 354 -19.90 -16.54 -0.39
C HIS A 354 -20.50 -15.55 -1.39
N PHE A 355 -19.65 -15.07 -2.30
CA PHE A 355 -20.07 -14.61 -3.63
C PHE A 355 -19.22 -15.33 -4.68
N GLY A 356 -19.70 -16.50 -5.10
CA GLY A 356 -19.35 -17.05 -6.41
C GLY A 356 -19.98 -16.19 -7.50
N GLY A 357 -19.17 -15.72 -8.43
CA GLY A 357 -19.58 -14.90 -9.55
C GLY A 357 -18.70 -15.17 -10.77
N ARG A 358 -19.09 -16.19 -11.54
CA ARG A 358 -18.55 -16.55 -12.86
C ARG A 358 -18.38 -15.30 -13.74
N GLY A 359 -17.18 -15.13 -14.29
CA GLY A 359 -16.89 -14.20 -15.37
C GLY A 359 -15.99 -14.89 -16.39
N ASP A 360 -16.52 -15.11 -17.59
CA ASP A 360 -15.85 -15.74 -18.72
C ASP A 360 -14.53 -15.03 -19.07
N TYR A 361 -13.39 -15.72 -18.94
CA TYR A 361 -12.12 -15.29 -19.50
C TYR A 361 -11.88 -15.95 -20.85
N ARG A 362 -11.67 -15.10 -21.87
CA ARG A 362 -11.27 -15.53 -23.20
C ARG A 362 -9.77 -15.81 -23.18
N ASN A 363 -9.47 -17.08 -23.43
CA ASN A 363 -8.17 -17.60 -23.81
C ASN A 363 -7.56 -16.75 -24.95
N PHE A 364 -6.36 -16.19 -24.74
CA PHE A 364 -5.57 -15.54 -25.79
C PHE A 364 -4.38 -16.43 -26.12
N GLY A 365 -4.63 -17.38 -27.01
CA GLY A 365 -3.59 -18.06 -27.76
C GLY A 365 -2.75 -17.09 -28.59
N ASN A 366 -1.49 -17.47 -28.71
CA ASN A 366 -0.39 -16.89 -29.48
C ASN A 366 -0.76 -16.23 -30.83
N HIS A 367 -0.05 -15.14 -31.13
CA HIS A 367 0.26 -14.75 -32.52
C HIS A 367 1.68 -14.19 -32.63
N LYS A 368 2.59 -15.01 -33.19
CA LYS A 368 3.59 -14.59 -34.16
C LYS A 368 3.45 -15.46 -35.41
N ASP A 369 3.65 -14.82 -36.56
CA ASP A 369 3.27 -15.28 -37.89
C ASP A 369 4.04 -16.49 -38.44
N SER A 370 3.37 -17.15 -39.38
CA SER A 370 3.85 -17.81 -40.62
C SER A 370 3.81 -19.35 -40.71
N ASP A 371 2.91 -19.77 -41.61
CA ASP A 371 2.90 -20.94 -42.49
C ASP A 371 3.13 -22.38 -41.95
N SER A 372 2.12 -23.20 -42.29
CA SER A 372 2.15 -24.60 -42.73
C SER A 372 1.68 -25.70 -41.75
N GLU A 373 0.54 -26.28 -42.17
CA GLU A 373 0.11 -27.68 -42.15
C GLU A 373 -0.37 -28.33 -40.85
N ASP A 374 -1.59 -28.87 -40.97
CA ASP A 374 -2.34 -29.72 -40.04
C ASP A 374 -1.51 -30.87 -39.45
N TYR A 375 -1.59 -31.07 -38.13
CA TYR A 375 -1.61 -32.40 -37.51
C TYR A 375 -2.49 -32.41 -36.26
N GLU A 376 -3.26 -33.50 -36.16
CA GLU A 376 -4.23 -33.83 -35.11
C GLU A 376 -3.57 -34.16 -33.76
N ASP A 377 -4.34 -33.87 -32.70
CA ASP A 377 -4.31 -34.39 -31.34
C ASP A 377 -3.60 -35.76 -31.12
N SER A 378 -2.56 -35.76 -30.28
CA SER A 378 -2.31 -36.87 -29.33
C SER A 378 -1.28 -36.45 -28.26
N GLY A 379 -1.69 -36.58 -26.99
CA GLY A 379 -0.99 -36.26 -25.75
C GLY A 379 0.55 -36.19 -25.77
N GLY A 380 1.05 -35.03 -25.35
CA GLY A 380 2.43 -34.80 -24.93
C GLY A 380 2.37 -33.99 -23.63
N LYS A 381 3.19 -34.37 -22.65
CA LYS A 381 3.41 -33.60 -21.43
C LYS A 381 4.12 -32.31 -21.84
N ASP A 382 3.50 -31.16 -21.65
CA ASP A 382 4.06 -29.88 -22.08
C ASP A 382 5.06 -29.41 -21.02
N TYR A 383 6.34 -29.61 -21.33
CA TYR A 383 7.48 -29.13 -20.55
C TYR A 383 7.83 -27.76 -21.11
N GLU A 384 7.53 -26.68 -20.39
CA GLU A 384 7.82 -25.31 -20.82
C GLU A 384 8.91 -24.69 -19.92
N ASN A 385 10.02 -24.28 -20.54
CA ASN A 385 11.08 -23.51 -19.89
C ASN A 385 10.96 -22.05 -20.34
N PHE A 386 10.85 -21.15 -19.37
CA PHE A 386 10.75 -19.72 -19.58
C PHE A 386 12.10 -19.08 -19.25
N GLY A 387 12.63 -18.32 -20.20
CA GLY A 387 13.85 -17.54 -20.00
C GLY A 387 13.66 -16.12 -20.55
N GLY A 388 13.54 -15.16 -19.63
CA GLY A 388 13.87 -13.76 -19.85
C GLY A 388 13.38 -12.83 -18.73
N GLU A 389 14.31 -12.06 -18.14
CA GLU A 389 14.10 -11.05 -17.07
C GLU A 389 12.68 -10.44 -17.02
N GLY A 390 11.97 -10.68 -15.90
CA GLY A 390 10.64 -10.13 -15.64
C GLY A 390 9.47 -10.85 -16.36
N GLY A 391 9.61 -12.16 -16.57
CA GLY A 391 8.61 -13.04 -17.17
C GLY A 391 7.35 -13.22 -16.32
N PHE A 392 6.20 -13.45 -16.98
CA PHE A 392 4.96 -13.90 -16.34
C PHE A 392 4.46 -15.12 -17.11
N ALA A 393 4.23 -16.23 -16.43
CA ALA A 393 3.61 -17.42 -17.00
C ALA A 393 2.39 -17.86 -16.16
N GLN A 394 1.37 -18.36 -16.84
CA GLN A 394 0.17 -18.91 -16.22
C GLN A 394 -0.09 -20.31 -16.79
N PHE A 395 -0.15 -21.29 -15.91
CA PHE A 395 -0.52 -22.68 -16.19
C PHE A 395 -1.96 -22.89 -15.71
N GLY A 396 -2.75 -23.63 -16.48
CA GLY A 396 -4.22 -23.60 -16.37
C GLY A 396 -4.89 -24.94 -16.66
N GLY A 397 -4.11 -26.02 -16.72
CA GLY A 397 -4.55 -27.39 -16.86
C GLY A 397 -3.76 -28.23 -15.85
N GLY A 398 -4.26 -29.43 -15.56
CA GLY A 398 -3.60 -30.30 -14.61
C GLY A 398 -2.50 -31.15 -15.23
N ASN A 399 -1.46 -31.45 -14.44
CA ASN A 399 -0.21 -32.13 -14.83
C ASN A 399 0.79 -31.27 -15.61
N GLU A 400 0.89 -29.98 -15.28
CA GLU A 400 1.77 -29.01 -15.95
C GLU A 400 3.13 -28.89 -15.23
N PHE A 401 4.20 -28.66 -16.00
CA PHE A 401 5.55 -28.39 -15.48
C PHE A 401 6.07 -27.05 -15.98
N GLY A 402 6.38 -26.13 -15.07
CA GLY A 402 7.01 -24.85 -15.34
C GLY A 402 8.42 -24.76 -14.75
N GLN A 403 9.39 -24.34 -15.55
CA GLN A 403 10.74 -23.99 -15.08
C GLN A 403 11.04 -22.51 -15.38
N PHE A 404 11.52 -21.82 -14.35
CA PHE A 404 11.86 -20.41 -14.28
C PHE A 404 13.34 -20.34 -13.88
N ASP A 405 14.17 -19.77 -14.75
CA ASP A 405 15.64 -19.76 -14.66
C ASP A 405 16.20 -18.33 -14.89
N ASP A 406 15.46 -17.27 -14.51
CA ASP A 406 15.92 -15.87 -14.57
C ASP A 406 15.28 -15.03 -13.43
N ASP A 407 15.93 -13.92 -13.03
CA ASP A 407 15.44 -13.02 -11.97
C ASP A 407 14.07 -12.36 -12.27
N ASP A 408 13.37 -11.97 -11.19
CA ASP A 408 12.10 -11.21 -11.20
C ASP A 408 10.93 -11.94 -11.89
N GLU A 409 10.93 -13.28 -11.89
CA GLU A 409 9.90 -14.08 -12.56
C GLU A 409 8.65 -14.35 -11.72
N PHE A 410 7.50 -14.44 -12.40
CA PHE A 410 6.21 -14.73 -11.78
C PHE A 410 5.52 -15.93 -12.45
N GLY A 411 5.23 -16.97 -11.66
CA GLY A 411 4.43 -18.13 -12.06
C GLY A 411 3.07 -18.17 -11.36
N GLN A 412 2.00 -18.39 -12.13
CA GLN A 412 0.69 -18.75 -11.59
C GLN A 412 0.30 -20.13 -12.10
N PHE A 413 0.04 -21.06 -11.19
CA PHE A 413 -0.38 -22.43 -11.49
C PHE A 413 -1.81 -22.59 -11.01
N ASP A 414 -2.74 -22.65 -11.96
CA ASP A 414 -4.16 -22.86 -11.69
C ASP A 414 -4.56 -24.27 -12.21
N GLY A 415 -4.70 -25.27 -11.35
CA GLY A 415 -5.12 -26.64 -11.73
C GLY A 415 -4.79 -27.69 -10.66
N ASP A 416 -4.74 -28.97 -11.02
CA ASP A 416 -4.33 -30.03 -10.07
C ASP A 416 -3.09 -30.77 -10.63
N ASP A 417 -2.21 -31.30 -9.78
CA ASP A 417 -0.95 -31.98 -10.16
C ASP A 417 0.13 -31.06 -10.82
N GLU A 418 0.24 -29.78 -10.47
CA GLU A 418 1.24 -28.86 -11.05
C GLU A 418 2.61 -28.91 -10.38
N PHE A 419 3.65 -28.71 -11.19
CA PHE A 419 5.03 -28.61 -10.72
C PHE A 419 5.69 -27.30 -11.20
N GLY A 420 6.23 -26.52 -10.27
CA GLY A 420 7.02 -25.32 -10.54
C GLY A 420 8.45 -25.42 -9.98
N GLN A 421 9.45 -25.15 -10.82
CA GLN A 421 10.84 -24.95 -10.40
C GLN A 421 11.28 -23.51 -10.68
N PHE A 422 11.84 -22.89 -9.65
CA PHE A 422 12.21 -21.50 -9.50
C PHE A 422 13.70 -21.48 -9.09
N GLY A 423 14.55 -20.93 -9.94
CA GLY A 423 15.99 -21.19 -9.95
C GLY A 423 16.91 -20.02 -9.61
N ASP A 424 16.41 -18.79 -9.66
CA ASP A 424 17.16 -17.54 -9.48
C ASP A 424 16.42 -16.57 -8.53
N ASP A 425 16.93 -15.34 -8.33
CA ASP A 425 16.51 -14.49 -7.20
C ASP A 425 15.20 -13.70 -7.48
N ASN A 426 14.48 -13.34 -6.42
CA ASN A 426 13.27 -12.48 -6.44
C ASN A 426 12.07 -13.11 -7.19
N GLU A 427 11.93 -14.41 -7.12
CA GLU A 427 10.86 -15.14 -7.80
C GLU A 427 9.57 -15.20 -6.97
N PHE A 428 8.42 -15.16 -7.65
CA PHE A 428 7.11 -15.29 -7.02
C PHE A 428 6.29 -16.39 -7.70
N ALA A 429 5.73 -17.29 -6.90
CA ALA A 429 4.79 -18.29 -7.37
C ALA A 429 3.49 -18.31 -6.56
N GLN A 430 2.38 -18.48 -7.27
CA GLN A 430 1.08 -18.82 -6.70
C GLN A 430 0.61 -20.16 -7.28
N PHE A 431 0.26 -21.08 -6.41
CA PHE A 431 -0.29 -22.40 -6.70
C PHE A 431 -1.72 -22.46 -6.14
N ASP A 432 -2.69 -22.59 -7.05
CA ASP A 432 -4.12 -22.59 -6.77
C ASP A 432 -4.75 -23.92 -7.27
N GLY A 433 -4.71 -24.97 -6.43
CA GLY A 433 -5.43 -26.25 -6.58
C GLY A 433 -4.89 -27.41 -5.71
N ASP A 434 -5.09 -28.67 -6.11
CA ASP A 434 -4.66 -29.84 -5.31
C ASP A 434 -3.39 -30.54 -5.86
N ASP A 435 -2.59 -31.14 -4.97
CA ASP A 435 -1.40 -31.98 -5.29
C ASP A 435 -0.23 -31.22 -5.97
N GLU A 436 0.04 -29.96 -5.59
CA GLU A 436 1.11 -29.14 -6.17
C GLU A 436 2.49 -29.31 -5.53
N PHE A 437 3.50 -29.07 -6.35
CA PHE A 437 4.89 -29.03 -5.92
C PHE A 437 5.61 -27.77 -6.42
N GLY A 438 6.16 -26.99 -5.49
CA GLY A 438 7.04 -25.85 -5.77
C GLY A 438 8.44 -26.03 -5.19
N GLN A 439 9.47 -25.88 -6.03
CA GLN A 439 10.88 -25.82 -5.60
C GLN A 439 11.46 -24.45 -5.93
N PHE A 440 12.05 -23.81 -4.92
CA PHE A 440 12.63 -22.47 -4.94
C PHE A 440 14.11 -22.55 -4.53
N ASP A 441 15.01 -22.27 -5.48
CA ASP A 441 16.45 -22.45 -5.37
C ASP A 441 17.24 -21.11 -5.45
N GLY A 442 16.60 -19.92 -5.41
CA GLY A 442 17.24 -18.59 -5.37
C GLY A 442 17.21 -17.92 -3.98
N ASP A 443 17.58 -16.62 -3.87
CA ASP A 443 17.31 -15.74 -2.72
C ASP A 443 16.10 -14.76 -2.92
N ASP A 444 15.41 -14.40 -1.81
CA ASP A 444 14.24 -13.48 -1.77
C ASP A 444 12.93 -14.01 -2.42
N GLU A 445 12.63 -15.30 -2.27
CA GLU A 445 11.48 -15.98 -2.91
C GLU A 445 10.18 -15.86 -2.12
N PHE A 446 9.08 -15.89 -2.85
CA PHE A 446 7.74 -15.99 -2.28
C PHE A 446 6.90 -17.09 -2.94
N GLY A 447 6.44 -18.05 -2.14
CA GLY A 447 5.50 -19.11 -2.55
C GLY A 447 4.19 -19.06 -1.78
N GLN A 448 3.06 -19.04 -2.50
CA GLN A 448 1.71 -19.19 -1.93
C GLN A 448 1.03 -20.44 -2.48
N PHE A 449 0.51 -21.27 -1.57
CA PHE A 449 -0.24 -22.50 -1.84
C PHE A 449 -1.60 -22.36 -1.14
N ASP A 450 -2.71 -22.53 -1.86
CA ASP A 450 -4.03 -22.09 -1.40
C ASP A 450 -5.02 -23.23 -1.07
N ASP A 451 -4.68 -24.52 -1.24
CA ASP A 451 -5.60 -25.67 -1.22
C ASP A 451 -5.00 -26.90 -0.45
N ASP A 452 -5.15 -28.17 -0.89
CA ASP A 452 -4.75 -29.38 -0.11
C ASP A 452 -3.66 -30.27 -0.79
N ASN A 453 -2.79 -30.90 0.02
CA ASN A 453 -1.71 -31.84 -0.38
C ASN A 453 -0.50 -31.22 -1.09
N GLU A 454 -0.14 -29.99 -0.73
CA GLU A 454 0.95 -29.27 -1.39
C GLU A 454 2.30 -29.47 -0.72
N PHE A 455 3.35 -29.31 -1.52
CA PHE A 455 4.73 -29.38 -1.09
C PHE A 455 5.55 -28.19 -1.59
N GLY A 456 6.18 -27.47 -0.65
CA GLY A 456 7.09 -26.36 -0.94
C GLY A 456 8.50 -26.60 -0.39
N GLN A 457 9.52 -26.48 -1.23
CA GLN A 457 10.93 -26.52 -0.81
C GLN A 457 11.63 -25.19 -1.14
N PHE A 458 12.25 -24.59 -0.13
CA PHE A 458 12.98 -23.32 -0.17
C PHE A 458 14.42 -23.55 0.30
N GLY A 459 15.41 -23.12 -0.48
CA GLY A 459 16.78 -23.61 -0.38
C GLY A 459 17.84 -22.68 0.21
N PHE A 460 17.63 -21.37 0.21
CA PHE A 460 18.62 -20.31 0.47
C PHE A 460 18.08 -19.25 1.45
N ASP A 461 18.35 -17.94 1.27
CA ASP A 461 18.09 -16.94 2.32
C ASP A 461 16.89 -16.00 2.00
N ASN A 462 16.13 -15.64 3.04
CA ASN A 462 15.02 -14.66 3.03
C ASN A 462 13.74 -15.12 2.33
N GLU A 463 13.40 -16.40 2.43
CA GLU A 463 12.22 -16.95 1.78
C GLU A 463 10.94 -16.80 2.60
N PHE A 464 9.83 -16.71 1.89
CA PHE A 464 8.50 -16.57 2.45
C PHE A 464 7.52 -17.59 1.86
N GLY A 465 7.01 -18.50 2.72
CA GLY A 465 5.98 -19.48 2.34
C GLY A 465 4.67 -19.30 3.10
N PHE A 466 3.54 -19.32 2.39
CA PHE A 466 2.19 -19.33 2.98
C PHE A 466 1.35 -20.50 2.45
N ALA A 467 0.67 -21.21 3.34
CA ALA A 467 -0.16 -22.37 3.00
C ALA A 467 -1.42 -22.47 3.91
N GLY A 468 -2.53 -22.98 3.38
CA GLY A 468 -3.88 -22.95 3.98
C GLY A 468 -4.55 -24.29 4.37
N GLY A 469 -4.08 -25.44 3.86
CA GLY A 469 -4.56 -26.82 4.03
C GLY A 469 -3.55 -27.81 4.64
N ASP A 470 -3.50 -29.05 4.15
CA ASP A 470 -2.65 -30.16 4.67
C ASP A 470 -1.29 -30.24 3.96
N GLU A 471 -0.24 -29.57 4.45
CA GLU A 471 1.01 -29.42 3.66
C GLU A 471 2.31 -29.86 4.35
N PHE A 472 3.37 -30.00 3.53
CA PHE A 472 4.75 -30.15 3.98
C PHE A 472 5.64 -29.07 3.38
N ARG A 473 6.41 -28.36 4.23
CA ARG A 473 7.38 -27.37 3.78
C ARG A 473 8.75 -27.50 4.44
N GLN A 474 9.77 -27.20 3.66
CA GLN A 474 11.16 -27.23 4.09
C GLN A 474 11.88 -25.94 3.67
N PHE A 475 12.47 -25.25 4.65
CA PHE A 475 13.27 -24.05 4.52
C PHE A 475 14.72 -24.34 4.92
N GLY A 476 15.67 -23.95 4.07
CA GLY A 476 17.06 -24.38 4.11
C GLY A 476 18.07 -23.34 4.61
N GLY A 477 17.79 -22.04 4.52
CA GLY A 477 18.75 -20.98 4.85
C GLY A 477 18.26 -19.98 5.89
N ASP A 478 18.78 -18.76 5.81
CA ASP A 478 18.72 -17.80 6.91
C ASP A 478 17.64 -16.71 6.72
N ASN A 479 16.95 -16.37 7.82
CA ASN A 479 15.89 -15.34 7.91
C ASN A 479 14.53 -15.72 7.28
N ASP A 480 14.26 -17.01 7.18
CA ASP A 480 13.10 -17.54 6.47
C ASP A 480 11.80 -17.40 7.29
N PHE A 481 10.66 -17.32 6.61
CA PHE A 481 9.34 -17.24 7.23
C PHE A 481 8.34 -18.20 6.59
N GLY A 482 7.73 -19.08 7.40
CA GLY A 482 6.66 -19.98 6.94
C GLY A 482 5.40 -19.97 7.81
N PHE A 483 4.23 -20.08 7.19
CA PHE A 483 2.93 -20.26 7.87
C PHE A 483 2.09 -21.39 7.24
N ALA A 484 1.87 -22.51 7.96
CA ALA A 484 1.08 -23.67 7.54
C ALA A 484 -0.17 -23.74 8.42
N GLY A 485 -1.35 -23.68 7.79
CA GLY A 485 -2.60 -23.32 8.47
C GLY A 485 -3.63 -24.44 8.65
N GLY A 486 -3.51 -25.59 7.98
CA GLY A 486 -4.52 -26.66 7.99
C GLY A 486 -4.17 -27.91 8.80
N ASP A 487 -5.00 -28.95 8.66
CA ASP A 487 -5.10 -30.09 9.59
C ASP A 487 -3.97 -31.12 9.38
N GLY A 488 -2.78 -30.79 9.87
CA GLY A 488 -1.60 -31.67 9.77
C GLY A 488 -0.40 -31.03 9.08
N GLY A 489 -0.41 -29.70 8.97
CA GLY A 489 0.70 -28.94 8.41
C GLY A 489 2.04 -29.27 9.06
N PHE A 490 3.06 -29.45 8.22
CA PHE A 490 4.44 -29.70 8.60
C PHE A 490 5.35 -28.58 8.12
N ASP A 491 6.08 -27.95 9.04
CA ASP A 491 7.13 -26.97 8.71
C ASP A 491 8.49 -27.41 9.26
N HIS A 492 9.52 -27.39 8.40
CA HIS A 492 10.92 -27.57 8.80
C HIS A 492 11.76 -26.34 8.43
N PHE A 493 12.46 -25.76 9.41
CA PHE A 493 13.44 -24.68 9.22
C PHE A 493 14.82 -25.17 9.63
N GLY A 494 15.80 -25.03 8.74
CA GLY A 494 17.17 -25.52 8.94
C GLY A 494 18.23 -24.47 9.27
N GLY A 495 18.04 -23.20 8.89
CA GLY A 495 19.02 -22.12 9.05
C GLY A 495 18.69 -21.09 10.14
N ASP A 496 19.52 -20.06 10.25
CA ASP A 496 19.51 -19.12 11.38
C ASP A 496 18.40 -18.05 11.25
N ASN A 497 17.86 -17.61 12.38
CA ASN A 497 16.82 -16.57 12.47
C ASN A 497 15.47 -16.91 11.80
N GLY A 498 15.23 -18.18 11.44
CA GLY A 498 13.96 -18.61 10.85
C GLY A 498 12.77 -18.43 11.81
N PHE A 499 11.61 -18.07 11.26
CA PHE A 499 10.33 -18.04 11.95
C PHE A 499 9.30 -18.94 11.28
N GLY A 500 8.58 -19.76 12.05
CA GLY A 500 7.40 -20.39 11.47
C GLY A 500 6.26 -20.76 12.40
N TYR A 501 5.14 -21.05 11.78
CA TYR A 501 3.88 -21.39 12.41
C TYR A 501 3.27 -22.61 11.72
N ALA A 502 3.17 -23.73 12.44
CA ALA A 502 2.43 -24.92 12.04
C ALA A 502 1.15 -25.00 12.91
N GLY A 503 0.02 -24.62 12.33
CA GLY A 503 -1.30 -24.69 12.96
C GLY A 503 -2.08 -25.95 12.56
N GLY A 504 -3.28 -26.11 13.13
CA GLY A 504 -4.24 -27.17 12.81
C GLY A 504 -4.10 -28.44 13.66
N ASP A 505 -5.12 -29.31 13.60
CA ASP A 505 -5.13 -30.54 14.40
C ASP A 505 -3.99 -31.47 13.95
N GLY A 506 -3.01 -31.72 14.82
CA GLY A 506 -1.84 -32.56 14.52
C GLY A 506 -0.65 -31.86 13.86
N GLY A 507 -0.61 -30.52 13.82
CA GLY A 507 0.50 -29.75 13.26
C GLY A 507 1.88 -30.12 13.83
N PHE A 508 2.88 -30.23 12.96
CA PHE A 508 4.27 -30.58 13.31
C PHE A 508 5.24 -29.49 12.86
N GLY A 509 6.02 -28.93 13.79
CA GLY A 509 7.06 -27.95 13.47
C GLY A 509 8.45 -28.40 13.93
N GLN A 510 9.43 -28.40 13.05
CA GLN A 510 10.85 -28.55 13.39
C GLN A 510 11.62 -27.29 13.06
N PHE A 511 12.17 -26.64 14.07
CA PHE A 511 12.90 -25.38 13.94
C PHE A 511 14.34 -25.60 14.41
N GLY A 512 15.29 -25.64 13.48
CA GLY A 512 16.73 -25.71 13.71
C GLY A 512 17.40 -24.37 13.34
N GLY A 513 18.50 -24.02 14.02
CA GLY A 513 19.31 -22.82 13.76
C GLY A 513 19.33 -21.82 14.91
N ASP A 514 20.32 -20.92 14.94
CA ASP A 514 20.47 -19.93 16.01
C ASP A 514 19.41 -18.81 15.89
N ASN A 515 18.86 -18.36 17.02
CA ASN A 515 17.81 -17.35 17.15
C ASN A 515 16.47 -17.70 16.47
N GLY A 516 16.24 -18.96 16.09
CA GLY A 516 14.98 -19.41 15.49
C GLY A 516 13.78 -19.25 16.44
N SER A 517 12.61 -18.93 15.89
CA SER A 517 11.37 -18.77 16.65
C SER A 517 10.21 -19.52 16.01
N GLY A 518 9.56 -20.45 16.73
CA GLY A 518 8.50 -21.25 16.12
C GLY A 518 7.27 -21.49 17.00
N TYR A 519 6.15 -21.73 16.35
CA TYR A 519 4.87 -22.06 16.96
C TYR A 519 4.29 -23.32 16.30
N ALA A 520 4.01 -24.35 17.10
CA ALA A 520 3.20 -25.50 16.71
C ALA A 520 1.94 -25.50 17.59
N ASP A 521 0.74 -25.46 17.01
CA ASP A 521 -0.52 -25.31 17.75
C ASP A 521 -1.63 -26.19 17.17
N GLY A 522 -2.45 -26.81 18.02
CA GLY A 522 -3.58 -27.67 17.64
C GLY A 522 -3.64 -28.97 18.45
N ASP A 523 -4.75 -29.71 18.37
CA ASP A 523 -4.91 -30.95 19.15
C ASP A 523 -3.85 -31.98 18.70
N GLY A 524 -2.95 -32.35 19.62
CA GLY A 524 -1.82 -33.24 19.34
C GLY A 524 -0.60 -32.60 18.66
N GLY A 525 -0.48 -31.27 18.66
CA GLY A 525 0.64 -30.55 18.05
C GLY A 525 2.02 -30.97 18.59
N PHE A 526 3.00 -31.11 17.69
CA PHE A 526 4.38 -31.49 18.03
C PHE A 526 5.37 -30.42 17.56
N GLY A 527 6.21 -29.92 18.46
CA GLY A 527 7.27 -28.97 18.13
C GLY A 527 8.65 -29.45 18.58
N GLN A 528 9.62 -29.48 17.67
CA GLN A 528 11.05 -29.65 17.99
C GLN A 528 11.80 -28.34 17.68
N PHE A 529 12.42 -27.75 18.70
CA PHE A 529 13.13 -26.48 18.60
C PHE A 529 14.59 -26.71 19.01
N GLY A 530 15.54 -26.38 18.14
CA GLY A 530 16.98 -26.58 18.33
C GLY A 530 17.81 -25.38 17.87
N GLY A 531 18.73 -24.89 18.70
CA GLY A 531 19.67 -23.81 18.37
C GLY A 531 19.82 -22.78 19.50
N ASP A 532 20.85 -21.94 19.47
CA ASP A 532 21.11 -21.00 20.56
C ASP A 532 20.17 -19.78 20.50
N ASN A 533 19.70 -19.31 21.66
CA ASN A 533 18.80 -18.15 21.83
C ASN A 533 17.41 -18.26 21.17
N GLY A 534 16.94 -19.48 20.85
CA GLY A 534 15.65 -19.69 20.20
C GLY A 534 14.42 -19.55 21.13
N PHE A 535 13.25 -19.29 20.54
CA PHE A 535 11.95 -19.29 21.23
C PHE A 535 11.01 -20.33 20.60
N GLY A 536 10.41 -21.20 21.40
CA GLY A 536 9.45 -22.18 20.88
C GLY A 536 8.16 -22.29 21.69
N TYR A 537 7.05 -22.51 21.00
CA TYR A 537 5.75 -22.81 21.59
C TYR A 537 5.15 -24.07 20.96
N ALA A 538 4.76 -25.03 21.78
CA ALA A 538 3.95 -26.18 21.40
C ALA A 538 2.64 -26.16 22.21
N GLY A 539 1.49 -25.97 21.55
CA GLY A 539 0.18 -25.82 22.18
C GLY A 539 -0.87 -26.83 21.71
N GLY A 540 -1.94 -26.96 22.49
CA GLY A 540 -3.12 -27.79 22.20
C GLY A 540 -3.26 -29.01 23.12
N ASP A 541 -4.42 -29.67 23.09
CA ASP A 541 -4.68 -30.85 23.93
C ASP A 541 -3.71 -31.98 23.51
N GLY A 542 -2.87 -32.46 24.44
CA GLY A 542 -1.85 -33.47 24.18
C GLY A 542 -0.57 -32.97 23.48
N GLY A 543 -0.33 -31.67 23.44
CA GLY A 543 0.86 -31.09 22.77
C GLY A 543 2.20 -31.58 23.33
N PHE A 544 3.18 -31.83 22.45
CA PHE A 544 4.54 -32.26 22.80
C PHE A 544 5.58 -31.25 22.30
N GLY A 545 6.46 -30.78 23.17
CA GLY A 545 7.56 -29.89 22.82
C GLY A 545 8.93 -30.42 23.25
N GLN A 546 9.90 -30.46 22.33
CA GLN A 546 11.31 -30.69 22.64
C GLN A 546 12.11 -29.42 22.32
N PHE A 547 12.82 -28.89 23.32
CA PHE A 547 13.59 -27.64 23.21
C PHE A 547 15.07 -27.93 23.55
N GLY A 548 15.98 -27.57 22.64
CA GLY A 548 17.43 -27.74 22.77
C GLY A 548 18.21 -26.48 22.37
N GLY A 549 19.32 -26.19 23.06
CA GLY A 549 20.23 -25.08 22.73
C GLY A 549 20.46 -24.11 23.89
N ASP A 550 21.52 -23.30 23.84
CA ASP A 550 21.89 -22.41 24.95
C ASP A 550 21.04 -21.13 24.96
N ASN A 551 20.63 -20.65 26.13
CA ASN A 551 19.83 -19.44 26.35
C ASN A 551 18.42 -19.43 25.70
N GLY A 552 17.87 -20.59 25.34
CA GLY A 552 16.53 -20.70 24.73
C GLY A 552 15.35 -20.57 25.72
N PHE A 553 14.17 -20.20 25.20
CA PHE A 553 12.90 -20.20 25.93
C PHE A 553 11.89 -21.15 25.27
N GLY A 554 11.27 -22.04 26.03
CA GLY A 554 10.25 -22.96 25.52
C GLY A 554 8.97 -23.01 26.35
N TYR A 555 7.83 -23.15 25.68
CA TYR A 555 6.53 -23.41 26.29
C TYR A 555 5.87 -24.64 25.65
N ALA A 556 5.47 -25.60 26.48
CA ALA A 556 4.57 -26.69 26.09
C ALA A 556 3.28 -26.59 26.91
N GLY A 557 2.11 -26.52 26.29
CA GLY A 557 0.86 -26.37 27.04
C GLY A 557 -0.37 -27.02 26.43
N GLY A 558 -1.34 -27.33 27.30
CA GLY A 558 -2.62 -27.98 26.98
C GLY A 558 -2.88 -29.16 27.91
N ASP A 559 -4.10 -29.73 27.89
CA ASP A 559 -4.42 -30.87 28.75
C ASP A 559 -3.56 -32.08 28.33
N GLY A 560 -2.75 -32.62 29.26
CA GLY A 560 -1.81 -33.71 28.99
C GLY A 560 -0.49 -33.33 28.29
N GLY A 561 -0.15 -32.04 28.21
CA GLY A 561 1.06 -31.56 27.53
C GLY A 561 2.38 -32.09 28.11
N PHE A 562 3.35 -32.38 27.23
CA PHE A 562 4.68 -32.88 27.60
C PHE A 562 5.81 -31.99 27.05
N GLY A 563 6.76 -31.60 27.91
CA GLY A 563 7.92 -30.78 27.52
C GLY A 563 9.27 -31.38 27.94
N GLN A 564 10.22 -31.46 27.01
CA GLN A 564 11.63 -31.74 27.28
C GLN A 564 12.47 -30.51 26.98
N PHE A 565 13.24 -30.02 27.96
CA PHE A 565 14.08 -28.83 27.83
C PHE A 565 15.53 -29.17 28.14
N GLY A 566 16.44 -28.91 27.20
CA GLY A 566 17.89 -29.11 27.32
C GLY A 566 18.70 -27.90 26.86
N GLY A 567 19.84 -27.63 27.50
CA GLY A 567 20.79 -26.56 27.12
C GLY A 567 21.18 -25.65 28.30
N ASP A 568 22.28 -24.91 28.18
CA ASP A 568 22.77 -24.06 29.27
C ASP A 568 22.00 -22.74 29.34
N ASN A 569 21.67 -22.27 30.55
CA ASN A 569 20.95 -21.01 30.83
C ASN A 569 19.53 -20.88 30.20
N GLY A 570 18.89 -21.98 29.80
CA GLY A 570 17.53 -21.98 29.22
C GLY A 570 16.39 -21.86 30.24
N PHE A 571 15.21 -21.43 29.79
CA PHE A 571 13.96 -21.39 30.58
C PHE A 571 12.83 -22.18 29.92
N GLY A 572 12.14 -23.04 30.68
CA GLY A 572 11.05 -23.86 30.15
C GLY A 572 9.77 -23.86 31.02
N TYR A 573 8.60 -23.91 30.37
CA TYR A 573 7.31 -24.10 31.04
C TYR A 573 6.53 -25.26 30.40
N ALA A 574 6.03 -26.18 31.23
CA ALA A 574 5.08 -27.22 30.85
C ALA A 574 3.76 -27.04 31.63
N GLY A 575 2.62 -26.87 30.95
CA GLY A 575 1.34 -26.58 31.62
C GLY A 575 0.13 -27.37 31.15
N GLY A 576 -0.86 -27.53 32.03
CA GLY A 576 -2.17 -28.15 31.77
C GLY A 576 -2.46 -29.33 32.70
N ASP A 577 -3.72 -29.79 32.74
CA ASP A 577 -4.11 -30.91 33.61
C ASP A 577 -3.36 -32.19 33.19
N GLY A 578 -2.61 -32.80 34.11
CA GLY A 578 -1.77 -33.97 33.83
C GLY A 578 -0.44 -33.68 33.09
N GLY A 579 -0.01 -32.42 32.95
CA GLY A 579 1.22 -32.06 32.25
C GLY A 579 2.52 -32.57 32.92
N PHE A 580 3.55 -32.85 32.12
CA PHE A 580 4.86 -33.34 32.57
C PHE A 580 6.03 -32.59 31.91
N GLY A 581 7.04 -32.23 32.70
CA GLY A 581 8.23 -31.52 32.23
C GLY A 581 9.54 -32.15 32.71
N GLN A 582 10.51 -32.30 31.80
CA GLN A 582 11.89 -32.71 32.11
C GLN A 582 12.86 -31.58 31.72
N PHE A 583 13.73 -31.20 32.65
CA PHE A 583 14.69 -30.10 32.48
C PHE A 583 16.13 -30.60 32.71
N GLY A 584 17.08 -30.22 31.84
CA GLY A 584 18.51 -30.51 31.99
C GLY A 584 19.42 -29.44 31.38
N GLY A 585 20.65 -29.29 31.89
CA GLY A 585 21.63 -28.28 31.47
C GLY A 585 22.16 -27.44 32.64
N ASP A 586 23.30 -26.75 32.47
CA ASP A 586 23.88 -25.92 33.54
C ASP A 586 23.15 -24.56 33.63
N ASN A 587 22.75 -24.17 34.85
CA ASN A 587 22.06 -22.90 35.15
C ASN A 587 20.68 -22.68 34.46
N GLY A 588 20.03 -23.73 33.95
CA GLY A 588 18.66 -23.66 33.44
C GLY A 588 17.60 -23.69 34.56
N PHE A 589 16.41 -23.12 34.30
CA PHE A 589 15.27 -23.10 35.25
C PHE A 589 13.96 -23.51 34.55
N GLY A 590 13.14 -24.32 35.23
CA GLY A 590 11.89 -24.85 34.65
C GLY A 590 10.70 -24.87 35.60
N PHE A 591 9.48 -24.79 35.06
CA PHE A 591 8.24 -24.94 35.82
C PHE A 591 7.29 -25.93 35.14
N ALA A 592 6.73 -26.86 35.93
CA ALA A 592 5.63 -27.73 35.51
C ALA A 592 4.40 -27.44 36.38
N GLY A 593 3.23 -27.19 35.77
CA GLY A 593 2.01 -26.81 36.49
C GLY A 593 0.70 -27.37 35.92
N GLY A 594 -0.17 -27.84 36.81
CA GLY A 594 -1.52 -28.37 36.51
C GLY A 594 -1.97 -29.40 37.56
N ASP A 595 -3.26 -29.74 37.58
CA ASP A 595 -3.76 -30.78 38.51
C ASP A 595 -3.17 -32.14 38.10
N GLY A 596 -2.35 -32.73 38.99
CA GLY A 596 -1.72 -34.04 38.77
C GLY A 596 -0.34 -34.03 38.06
N GLY A 597 0.25 -32.86 37.83
CA GLY A 597 1.56 -32.74 37.15
C GLY A 597 2.78 -33.18 37.99
N TYR A 598 3.84 -33.63 37.32
CA TYR A 598 5.12 -34.04 37.92
C TYR A 598 6.30 -33.43 37.14
N GLY A 599 7.36 -33.00 37.84
CA GLY A 599 8.59 -32.47 37.23
C GLY A 599 9.86 -33.09 37.86
N GLY A 600 10.88 -33.33 37.05
CA GLY A 600 12.18 -33.85 37.48
C GLY A 600 13.35 -33.06 36.89
N GLU A 601 14.22 -32.55 37.76
CA GLU A 601 15.52 -31.96 37.44
C GLU A 601 16.59 -33.05 37.50
N TYR A 602 17.51 -33.12 36.51
CA TYR A 602 18.64 -34.06 36.48
C TYR A 602 19.98 -33.35 36.38
#